data_AF-A0A496SAP1-F1
#
_entry.id   AF-A0A496SAP1-F1
#
_cell.length_a   1.000
_cell.length_b   1.000
_cell.length_c   1.000
_cell.angle_alpha   90.00
_cell.angle_beta   90.00
_cell.angle_gamma   90.00
#
_symmetry.space_group_name_H-M   'P 1'
#
loop_
_entity.id
_entity.type
_entity.pdbx_description
1 polymer ?
#
loop_
_entity_poly.entity_id
_entity_poly.type
_entity_poly.pdbx_seq_one_letter_code
_entity_poly.pdbx_strand_id
1 'polypeptide(L)'
;MFKGLRIGVGILILSFPLLILAQEEYNPQGFSPEREAPSYKESPQEAFQQMGPMMGTMMRGMMKAMLELFSEPETAEKLATFTKNYYDALIRKGFTPEQALKIVIGQGMPSLGGK
;
A
#
# COMPACT_ATOMS: atom_id res chain seq x y z
N MET A 1 -45.44 -3.55 32.47
CA MET A 1 -44.00 -3.80 32.37
C MET A 1 -43.60 -3.73 30.90
N PHE A 2 -43.25 -2.54 30.41
CA PHE A 2 -42.74 -2.30 29.06
C PHE A 2 -41.66 -1.22 29.17
N LYS A 3 -40.41 -1.56 28.81
CA LYS A 3 -39.28 -0.64 28.73
C LYS A 3 -38.91 -0.46 27.27
N GLY A 4 -38.69 0.80 26.87
CA GLY A 4 -37.63 1.14 25.91
C GLY A 4 -38.08 1.77 24.60
N LEU A 5 -38.37 3.08 24.61
CA LEU A 5 -38.14 3.94 23.45
C LEU A 5 -38.04 5.42 23.89
N ARG A 6 -36.92 6.09 23.58
CA ARG A 6 -36.89 7.37 22.82
C ARG A 6 -35.48 7.97 22.73
N ILE A 7 -35.27 8.57 21.56
CA ILE A 7 -34.08 9.18 20.97
C ILE A 7 -33.70 10.49 21.69
N GLY A 8 -32.42 10.84 21.71
CA GLY A 8 -31.97 12.17 22.08
C GLY A 8 -30.58 12.49 21.51
N VAL A 9 -30.56 13.19 20.37
CA VAL A 9 -29.39 13.91 19.84
C VAL A 9 -29.10 15.08 20.78
N GLY A 10 -27.84 15.26 21.19
CA GLY A 10 -27.39 16.40 21.99
C GLY A 10 -25.91 16.68 21.77
N ILE A 11 -25.63 17.86 21.22
CA ILE A 11 -24.35 18.38 20.71
C ILE A 11 -23.41 18.76 21.87
N LEU A 12 -22.13 18.35 21.74
CA LEU A 12 -20.87 19.11 21.98
C LEU A 12 -20.88 20.30 22.97
N ILE A 13 -19.95 20.32 23.95
CA ILE A 13 -18.93 21.37 24.17
C ILE A 13 -18.20 21.19 25.54
N LEU A 14 -16.87 21.01 25.43
CA LEU A 14 -15.75 21.53 26.25
C LEU A 14 -15.94 21.78 27.76
N SER A 15 -15.19 21.06 28.60
CA SER A 15 -14.16 21.62 29.51
C SER A 15 -13.61 20.57 30.50
N PHE A 16 -12.29 20.52 30.58
CA PHE A 16 -11.44 19.85 31.58
C PHE A 16 -11.85 20.23 33.04
N PRO A 17 -11.54 19.41 34.08
CA PRO A 17 -10.13 19.30 34.49
C PRO A 17 -9.64 17.92 34.99
N LEU A 18 -8.46 17.57 34.50
CA LEU A 18 -7.24 17.20 35.26
C LEU A 18 -7.37 17.15 36.81
N LEU A 19 -7.45 15.94 37.39
CA LEU A 19 -7.05 15.51 38.75
C LEU A 19 -7.77 14.15 38.99
N ILE A 20 -7.20 12.98 39.23
CA ILE A 20 -6.12 12.48 40.10
C ILE A 20 -5.93 11.03 39.58
N LEU A 21 -4.81 10.57 39.00
CA LEU A 21 -3.54 10.19 39.64
C LEU A 21 -3.65 9.61 41.05
N ALA A 22 -4.28 8.45 41.18
CA ALA A 22 -3.94 7.52 42.24
C ALA A 22 -4.14 6.10 41.73
N GLN A 23 -3.08 5.29 41.83
CA GLN A 23 -3.06 3.84 41.65
C GLN A 23 -2.72 3.34 40.24
N GLU A 24 -1.56 3.75 39.74
CA GLU A 24 -0.66 2.73 39.21
C GLU A 24 0.77 3.11 39.58
N GLU A 25 1.43 2.20 40.29
CA GLU A 25 2.81 2.27 40.72
C GLU A 25 3.70 2.15 39.47
N TYR A 26 3.79 3.25 38.73
CA TYR A 26 4.59 3.39 37.53
C TYR A 26 6.07 3.47 37.93
N ASN A 27 6.78 2.37 37.69
CA ASN A 27 8.21 2.19 37.87
C ASN A 27 9.02 3.29 37.12
N PRO A 28 9.70 4.21 37.81
CA PRO A 28 10.30 5.40 37.20
C PRO A 28 11.69 5.19 36.58
N GLN A 29 12.20 3.96 36.39
CA GLN A 29 13.59 3.73 35.95
C GLN A 29 13.76 2.81 34.73
N GLY A 30 12.88 2.92 33.73
CA GLY A 30 12.99 2.12 32.50
C GLY A 30 12.81 2.88 31.18
N PHE A 31 12.66 4.20 31.18
CA PHE A 31 12.50 4.98 29.96
C PHE A 31 13.25 6.31 30.08
N SER A 32 14.53 6.32 29.71
CA SER A 32 15.19 7.55 29.32
C SER A 32 14.69 7.91 27.92
N PRO A 33 13.93 9.02 27.73
CA PRO A 33 13.63 9.52 26.41
C PRO A 33 14.83 10.31 25.89
N GLU A 34 16.03 9.73 25.92
CA GLU A 34 17.18 10.27 25.20
C GLU A 34 17.27 9.55 23.84
N ARG A 35 16.15 9.46 23.13
CA ARG A 35 16.25 9.48 21.66
C ARG A 35 16.44 10.94 21.34
N GLU A 36 17.66 11.33 21.00
CA GLU A 36 17.91 12.61 20.35
C GLU A 36 16.85 12.78 19.25
N ALA A 37 15.96 13.76 19.43
CA ALA A 37 15.00 14.10 18.42
C ALA A 37 15.80 14.41 17.14
N PRO A 38 15.44 13.85 15.97
CA PRO A 38 16.18 14.13 14.74
C PRO A 38 16.23 15.65 14.57
N SER A 39 17.44 16.20 14.62
CA SER A 39 17.65 17.63 14.49
C SER A 39 17.16 18.04 13.10
N TYR A 40 16.06 18.78 13.02
CA TYR A 40 15.44 19.25 11.78
C TYR A 40 16.28 20.33 11.05
N LYS A 41 17.61 20.25 11.15
CA LYS A 41 18.54 21.21 10.55
C LYS A 41 18.85 20.93 9.08
N GLU A 42 18.52 19.75 8.57
CA GLU A 42 18.64 19.49 7.14
C GLU A 42 17.49 20.15 6.40
N SER A 43 17.84 21.03 5.47
CA SER A 43 16.86 21.59 4.55
C SER A 43 16.21 20.43 3.77
N PRO A 44 14.90 20.49 3.44
CA PRO A 44 14.27 19.48 2.60
C PRO A 44 15.08 19.21 1.32
N GLN A 45 15.75 20.22 0.77
CA GLN A 45 16.65 20.09 -0.38
C GLN A 45 17.85 19.16 -0.14
N GLU A 46 18.49 19.20 1.02
CA GLU A 46 19.63 18.32 1.35
C GLU A 46 19.17 16.88 1.58
N ALA A 47 18.01 16.69 2.23
CA ALA A 47 17.39 15.37 2.39
C ALA A 47 17.05 14.74 1.02
N PHE A 48 16.49 15.51 0.08
CA PHE A 48 16.20 15.03 -1.29
C PHE A 48 17.48 14.68 -2.08
N GLN A 49 18.57 15.44 -1.90
CA GLN A 49 19.84 15.17 -2.57
C GLN A 49 20.48 13.86 -2.10
N GLN A 50 20.38 13.56 -0.79
CA GLN A 50 20.86 12.29 -0.24
C GLN A 50 19.96 11.10 -0.65
N MET A 51 18.65 11.33 -0.85
CA MET A 51 17.71 10.30 -1.28
C MET A 51 17.84 9.91 -2.76
N GLY A 52 18.32 10.79 -3.63
CA GLY A 52 18.43 10.53 -5.07
C GLY A 52 19.23 9.26 -5.41
N PRO A 53 20.48 9.11 -4.94
CA PRO A 53 21.29 7.91 -5.17
C PRO A 53 20.67 6.62 -4.58
N MET A 54 20.03 6.72 -3.41
CA MET A 54 19.34 5.60 -2.77
C MET A 54 18.16 5.12 -3.63
N MET A 55 17.31 6.06 -4.11
CA MET A 55 16.20 5.76 -5.02
C MET A 55 16.67 5.11 -6.31
N GLY A 56 17.78 5.58 -6.89
CA GLY A 56 18.34 4.97 -8.11
C GLY A 56 18.76 3.51 -7.90
N THR A 57 19.35 3.19 -6.75
CA THR A 57 19.74 1.80 -6.42
C THR A 57 18.52 0.92 -6.17
N MET A 58 17.51 1.43 -5.46
CA MET A 58 16.24 0.74 -5.26
C MET A 58 15.55 0.41 -6.60
N MET A 59 15.45 1.40 -7.50
CA MET A 59 14.84 1.21 -8.82
C MET A 59 15.58 0.15 -9.65
N ARG A 60 16.92 0.17 -9.67
CA ARG A 60 17.72 -0.86 -10.35
C ARG A 60 17.50 -2.25 -9.75
N GLY A 61 17.42 -2.36 -8.42
CA GLY A 61 17.10 -3.60 -7.74
C GLY A 61 15.74 -4.16 -8.14
N MET A 62 14.72 -3.30 -8.16
CA MET A 62 13.37 -3.68 -8.58
C MET A 62 13.33 -4.11 -10.06
N MET A 63 14.00 -3.39 -10.96
CA MET A 63 14.08 -3.78 -12.38
C MET A 63 14.77 -5.12 -12.55
N LYS A 64 15.88 -5.36 -11.83
CA LYS A 64 16.58 -6.66 -11.89
C LYS A 64 15.68 -7.79 -11.39
N ALA A 65 14.99 -7.59 -10.27
CA ALA A 65 14.07 -8.59 -9.72
C ALA A 65 12.90 -8.89 -10.68
N MET A 66 12.35 -7.88 -11.35
CA MET A 66 11.33 -8.06 -12.38
C MET A 66 11.84 -8.88 -13.57
N LEU A 67 13.04 -8.56 -14.07
CA LEU A 67 13.64 -9.31 -15.17
C LEU A 67 13.91 -10.77 -14.79
N GLU A 68 14.39 -11.00 -13.57
CA GLU A 68 14.63 -12.34 -13.05
C GLU A 68 13.33 -13.13 -12.94
N LEU A 69 12.29 -12.54 -12.32
CA LEU A 69 10.96 -13.14 -12.23
C LEU A 69 10.38 -13.48 -13.61
N PHE A 70 10.47 -12.57 -14.58
CA PHE A 70 9.98 -12.82 -15.94
C PHE A 70 10.83 -13.83 -16.74
N SER A 71 12.07 -14.09 -16.32
CA SER A 71 12.92 -15.10 -16.93
C SER A 71 12.60 -16.53 -16.46
N GLU A 72 11.85 -16.67 -15.36
CA GLU A 72 11.44 -17.97 -14.85
C GLU A 72 10.43 -18.65 -15.80
N PRO A 73 10.65 -19.91 -16.20
CA PRO A 73 9.72 -20.63 -17.07
C PRO A 73 8.30 -20.72 -16.50
N GLU A 74 8.18 -20.91 -15.18
CA GLU A 74 6.87 -20.95 -14.50
C GLU A 74 6.11 -19.63 -14.64
N THR A 75 6.81 -18.49 -14.57
CA THR A 75 6.21 -17.17 -14.78
C THR A 75 5.71 -17.01 -16.20
N ALA A 76 6.50 -17.44 -17.21
CA ALA A 76 6.08 -17.42 -18.60
C ALA A 76 4.82 -18.27 -18.84
N GLU A 77 4.76 -19.48 -18.26
CA GLU A 77 3.60 -20.37 -18.36
C GLU A 77 2.34 -19.76 -17.73
N LYS A 78 2.48 -19.13 -16.55
CA LYS A 78 1.37 -18.43 -15.91
C LYS A 78 0.86 -17.26 -16.76
N LEU A 79 1.76 -16.47 -17.34
CA LEU A 79 1.40 -15.35 -18.22
C LEU A 79 0.73 -15.83 -19.52
N ALA A 80 1.22 -16.92 -20.12
CA ALA A 80 0.61 -17.54 -21.29
C ALA A 80 -0.79 -18.04 -20.98
N THR A 81 -0.96 -18.74 -19.85
CA THR A 81 -2.26 -19.24 -19.37
C THR A 81 -3.23 -18.09 -19.15
N PHE A 82 -2.81 -17.02 -18.47
CA PHE A 82 -3.63 -15.83 -18.28
C PHE A 82 -4.07 -15.22 -19.62
N THR A 83 -3.12 -14.99 -20.53
CA THR A 83 -3.36 -14.38 -21.84
C THR A 83 -4.35 -15.20 -22.65
N LYS A 84 -4.17 -16.53 -22.70
CA LYS A 84 -5.08 -17.45 -23.38
C LYS A 84 -6.48 -17.42 -22.78
N ASN A 85 -6.58 -17.48 -21.46
CA ASN A 85 -7.88 -17.46 -20.78
C ASN A 85 -8.63 -16.15 -21.03
N TYR A 86 -7.92 -15.03 -21.07
CA TYR A 86 -8.51 -13.73 -21.40
C TYR A 86 -9.00 -13.67 -22.85
N TYR A 87 -8.17 -14.12 -23.80
CA TYR A 87 -8.57 -14.26 -25.21
C TYR A 87 -9.83 -15.13 -25.37
N ASP A 88 -9.82 -16.35 -24.81
CA ASP A 88 -10.94 -17.29 -24.89
C ASP A 88 -12.21 -16.72 -24.24
N ALA A 89 -12.06 -15.93 -23.16
CA ALA A 89 -13.18 -15.23 -22.54
C ALA A 89 -13.79 -14.17 -23.46
N LEU A 90 -12.96 -13.42 -24.21
CA LEU A 90 -13.45 -12.44 -25.19
C LEU A 90 -14.22 -13.14 -26.32
N ILE A 91 -13.70 -14.25 -26.85
CA ILE A 91 -14.41 -15.03 -27.88
C ILE A 91 -15.78 -15.49 -27.38
N ARG A 92 -15.85 -16.05 -26.16
CA ARG A 92 -17.13 -16.46 -25.55
C ARG A 92 -18.09 -15.30 -25.30
N LYS A 93 -17.59 -14.07 -25.22
CA LYS A 93 -18.40 -12.84 -25.09
C LYS A 93 -18.90 -12.30 -26.43
N GLY A 94 -18.52 -12.92 -27.55
CA GLY A 94 -19.00 -12.56 -28.89
C GLY A 94 -18.04 -11.70 -29.70
N PHE A 95 -16.82 -11.45 -29.23
CA PHE A 95 -15.79 -10.81 -30.04
C PHE A 95 -15.29 -11.78 -31.12
N THR A 96 -14.96 -11.27 -32.31
CA THR A 96 -14.27 -12.08 -33.32
C THR A 96 -12.83 -12.38 -32.88
N PRO A 97 -12.18 -13.43 -33.42
CA PRO A 97 -10.76 -13.70 -33.20
C PRO A 97 -9.85 -12.48 -33.35
N GLU A 98 -10.07 -11.69 -34.40
CA GLU A 98 -9.26 -10.51 -34.72
C GLU A 98 -9.50 -9.38 -33.71
N GLN A 99 -10.75 -9.18 -33.26
CA GLN A 99 -11.07 -8.19 -32.23
C GLN A 99 -10.46 -8.58 -30.88
N ALA A 100 -10.62 -9.84 -30.48
CA ALA A 100 -10.06 -10.35 -29.23
C ALA A 100 -8.53 -10.22 -29.22
N LEU A 101 -7.85 -10.57 -30.33
CA LEU A 101 -6.40 -10.43 -30.45
C LEU A 101 -5.97 -8.95 -30.32
N LYS A 102 -6.66 -8.03 -30.98
CA LYS A 102 -6.37 -6.58 -30.86
C LYS A 102 -6.52 -6.08 -29.43
N ILE A 103 -7.56 -6.52 -28.71
CA ILE A 103 -7.79 -6.16 -27.31
C ILE A 103 -6.65 -6.69 -26.42
N VAL A 104 -6.29 -7.97 -26.58
CA VAL A 104 -5.21 -8.60 -25.81
C VAL A 104 -3.88 -7.89 -26.03
N ILE A 105 -3.54 -7.57 -27.29
CA ILE A 105 -2.32 -6.82 -27.63
C ILE A 105 -2.35 -5.41 -27.03
N GLY A 106 -3.49 -4.71 -27.12
CA GLY A 106 -3.63 -3.34 -26.62
C GLY A 106 -3.58 -3.23 -25.10
N GLN A 107 -3.97 -4.28 -24.37
CA GLN A 107 -3.90 -4.32 -22.91
C GLN A 107 -2.46 -4.40 -22.38
N GLY A 108 -1.56 -5.05 -23.12
CA GLY A 108 -0.19 -5.31 -22.68
C GLY A 108 -0.10 -6.37 -21.56
N MET A 109 1.07 -6.46 -20.92
CA MET A 109 1.28 -7.39 -19.79
C MET A 109 0.46 -6.96 -18.56
N PRO A 110 -0.14 -7.91 -17.82
CA PRO A 110 -0.73 -7.60 -16.53
C PRO A 110 0.31 -6.95 -15.60
N SER A 111 -0.01 -5.77 -15.07
CA SER A 111 0.80 -5.16 -14.02
C SER A 111 0.77 -6.06 -12.78
N LEU A 112 1.95 -6.44 -12.28
CA LEU A 112 2.10 -7.17 -11.02
C LEU A 112 1.74 -6.31 -9.79
N GLY A 113 1.61 -4.99 -9.98
CA GLY A 113 0.94 -4.13 -9.02
C GLY A 113 -0.57 -4.27 -9.20
N GLY A 114 -1.19 -5.18 -8.45
CA GLY A 114 -2.61 -5.05 -8.14
C GLY A 114 -2.84 -3.66 -7.53
N LYS A 115 -3.92 -3.00 -7.93
CA LYS A 115 -4.35 -1.76 -7.26
C LYS A 115 -4.55 -2.01 -5.76
#